data_AF-A0AAU6AHJ5-F1
#
_entry.id   AF-A0AAU6AHJ5-F1
#
_cell.length_a   1.000
_cell.length_b   1.000
_cell.length_c   1.000
_cell.angle_alpha   90.00
_cell.angle_beta   90.00
_cell.angle_gamma   90.00
#
_symmetry.space_group_name_H-M   'P 1'
#
loop_
_entity.id
_entity.type
_entity.pdbx_description
1 polymer ?
#
loop_
_entity_poly.entity_id
_entity_poly.type
_entity_poly.pdbx_seq_one_letter_code
_entity_poly.pdbx_strand_id
1 'polypeptide(L)'
;MSDTELDKTRRYLRPVAATILSDDPDGVHLAKYEWLPMFEEWATGPGICGESMRQGPLPEGTEVTCPRCLEWKPDYERMLAPGYRPEDDDPKALRARLERIRAEVAMLCECCGDNRERMARIKRELGLETEGVR
;
A
#
# COMPACT_ATOMS: atom_id res chain seq x y z
N MET A 1 -24.14 18.20 -4.27
CA MET A 1 -23.13 17.31 -3.64
C MET A 1 -22.00 17.20 -4.64
N SER A 2 -20.75 17.43 -4.25
CA SER A 2 -19.63 17.41 -5.19
C SER A 2 -19.36 15.98 -5.64
N ASP A 3 -20.01 15.55 -6.73
CA ASP A 3 -19.79 14.28 -7.42
C ASP A 3 -18.37 14.25 -7.97
N THR A 4 -17.41 13.92 -7.11
CA THR A 4 -16.18 13.32 -7.62
C THR A 4 -16.56 11.88 -7.96
N GLU A 5 -16.81 11.62 -9.25
CA GLU A 5 -17.08 10.27 -9.73
C GLU A 5 -15.93 9.37 -9.28
N LEU A 6 -16.24 8.35 -8.48
CA LEU A 6 -15.24 7.41 -7.98
C LEU A 6 -14.58 6.69 -9.16
N ASP A 7 -13.26 6.50 -9.09
CA ASP A 7 -12.52 5.73 -10.08
C ASP A 7 -13.00 4.26 -10.07
N LYS A 8 -13.68 3.86 -11.15
CA LYS A 8 -14.28 2.54 -11.38
C LYS A 8 -13.25 1.41 -11.47
N THR A 9 -11.97 1.71 -11.62
CA THR A 9 -10.89 0.71 -11.61
C THR A 9 -10.41 0.37 -10.18
N ARG A 10 -10.85 1.15 -9.19
CA ARG A 10 -10.42 1.03 -7.80
C ARG A 10 -11.51 0.45 -6.92
N ARG A 11 -11.06 0.02 -5.74
CA ARG A 11 -11.88 -0.50 -4.66
C ARG A 11 -11.71 0.40 -3.46
N TYR A 12 -12.78 0.56 -2.70
CA TYR A 12 -12.84 1.45 -1.55
C TYR A 12 -13.36 0.69 -0.33
N LEU A 13 -13.16 1.22 0.86
CA LEU A 13 -13.92 0.82 2.04
C LEU A 13 -15.05 1.81 2.25
N ARG A 14 -16.28 1.33 2.41
CA ARG A 14 -17.45 2.15 2.74
C ARG A 14 -18.16 1.60 3.98
N PRO A 15 -18.74 2.47 4.83
CA PRO A 15 -19.55 2.01 5.95
C PRO A 15 -20.82 1.30 5.43
N VAL A 16 -21.23 0.24 6.11
CA VAL A 16 -22.46 -0.53 5.85
C VAL A 16 -23.13 -0.86 7.18
N ALA A 17 -24.46 -0.97 7.17
CA ALA A 17 -25.21 -1.39 8.35
C ALA A 17 -24.92 -2.85 8.71
N ALA A 18 -25.14 -3.23 9.95
CA ALA A 18 -25.12 -4.62 10.37
C ALA A 18 -26.24 -5.44 9.70
N THR A 19 -26.02 -6.74 9.57
CA THR A 19 -27.10 -7.67 9.19
C THR A 19 -28.11 -7.78 10.33
N ILE A 20 -29.39 -7.98 10.01
CA ILE A 20 -30.50 -8.02 10.99
C ILE A 20 -30.33 -9.11 12.06
N LEU A 21 -29.53 -10.14 11.78
CA LEU A 21 -29.22 -11.24 12.68
C LEU A 21 -27.95 -11.02 13.52
N SER A 22 -27.34 -9.83 13.43
CA SER A 22 -26.16 -9.47 14.23
C SER A 22 -26.54 -9.29 15.70
N ASP A 23 -25.63 -9.67 16.61
CA ASP A 23 -25.75 -9.38 18.04
C ASP A 23 -25.73 -7.87 18.34
N ASP A 24 -25.18 -7.08 17.41
CA ASP A 24 -25.27 -5.62 17.36
C ASP A 24 -25.95 -5.19 16.04
N PRO A 25 -27.29 -5.05 16.01
CA PRO A 25 -28.04 -4.72 14.80
C PRO A 25 -27.90 -3.25 14.36
N ASP A 26 -27.49 -2.37 15.28
CA ASP A 26 -27.23 -0.95 15.02
C ASP A 26 -25.76 -0.67 14.67
N GLY A 27 -24.92 -1.72 14.73
CA GLY A 27 -23.51 -1.67 14.40
C GLY A 27 -23.26 -1.18 12.96
N VAL A 28 -22.23 -0.35 12.80
CA VAL A 28 -21.72 0.10 11.51
C VAL A 28 -20.40 -0.61 11.22
N HIS A 29 -20.38 -1.36 10.13
CA HIS A 29 -19.24 -2.15 9.68
C HIS A 29 -18.60 -1.51 8.45
N LEU A 30 -17.41 -1.96 8.07
CA LEU A 30 -16.77 -1.60 6.81
C LEU A 30 -16.93 -2.74 5.81
N ALA A 31 -17.31 -2.41 4.58
CA ALA A 31 -17.32 -3.35 3.46
C ALA A 31 -16.47 -2.80 2.32
N LYS A 32 -15.95 -3.73 1.52
CA LYS A 32 -15.33 -3.40 0.23
C LYS A 32 -16.42 -2.89 -0.72
N TYR A 33 -16.19 -1.76 -1.35
CA TYR A 33 -17.07 -1.13 -2.33
C TYR A 33 -16.36 -1.06 -3.68
N GLU A 34 -16.93 -1.67 -4.71
CA GLU A 34 -16.30 -1.79 -6.03
C GLU A 34 -17.31 -1.68 -7.17
N TRP A 35 -16.82 -1.22 -8.33
CA TRP A 35 -17.61 -1.18 -9.55
C TRP A 35 -17.67 -2.58 -10.15
N LEU A 36 -18.86 -3.03 -10.51
CA LEU A 36 -19.10 -4.29 -11.19
C LEU A 36 -19.42 -4.02 -12.67
N PRO A 37 -18.45 -4.21 -13.59
CA PRO A 37 -18.65 -3.87 -15.01
C PRO A 37 -19.80 -4.63 -15.67
N MET A 38 -20.11 -5.85 -15.20
CA MET A 38 -21.19 -6.67 -15.75
C MET A 38 -22.58 -6.08 -15.52
N PHE A 39 -22.75 -5.33 -14.43
CA PHE A 39 -24.03 -4.75 -14.01
C PHE A 39 -24.06 -3.23 -14.16
N GLU A 40 -22.93 -2.62 -14.54
CA GLU A 40 -22.75 -1.17 -14.58
C GLU A 40 -23.20 -0.48 -13.28
N GLU A 41 -22.89 -1.11 -12.15
CA GLU A 41 -23.28 -0.62 -10.84
C GLU A 41 -22.15 -0.77 -9.82
N TRP A 42 -22.25 0.02 -8.75
CA TRP A 42 -21.40 -0.14 -7.59
C TRP A 42 -22.04 -1.10 -6.59
N ALA A 43 -21.24 -2.00 -6.04
CA ALA A 43 -21.70 -2.96 -5.05
C ALA A 43 -20.79 -3.00 -3.82
N THR A 44 -21.38 -3.34 -2.69
CA THR A 44 -20.67 -3.64 -1.45
C THR A 44 -20.46 -5.15 -1.34
N GLY A 45 -19.27 -5.62 -0.99
CA GLY A 45 -19.05 -7.01 -0.59
C GLY A 45 -19.57 -7.28 0.83
N PRO A 46 -19.30 -8.47 1.37
CA PRO A 46 -19.37 -8.69 2.80
C PRO A 46 -18.54 -7.66 3.56
N GLY A 47 -18.96 -7.35 4.78
CA GLY A 47 -18.15 -6.59 5.71
C GLY A 47 -16.79 -7.27 5.89
N ILE A 48 -15.72 -6.48 6.02
CA ILE A 48 -14.35 -7.00 6.14
C ILE A 48 -14.18 -7.89 7.37
N CYS A 49 -15.04 -7.72 8.38
CA CYS A 49 -15.10 -8.54 9.59
C CYS A 49 -15.93 -9.85 9.42
N GLY A 50 -16.62 -10.02 8.29
CA GLY A 50 -17.48 -11.17 7.99
C GLY A 50 -18.86 -11.19 8.66
N GLU A 51 -19.17 -10.25 9.56
CA GLU A 51 -20.45 -10.22 10.30
C GLU A 51 -21.58 -9.45 9.62
N SER A 52 -21.26 -8.61 8.63
CA SER A 52 -22.28 -7.93 7.83
C SER A 52 -22.30 -8.46 6.40
N MET A 53 -23.49 -8.77 5.91
CA MET A 53 -23.80 -9.14 4.53
C MET A 53 -24.72 -8.12 3.86
N ARG A 54 -24.96 -6.97 4.50
CA ARG A 54 -25.84 -5.91 3.98
C ARG A 54 -25.26 -5.30 2.71
N GLN A 55 -26.12 -5.14 1.72
CA GLN A 55 -25.82 -4.39 0.51
C GLN A 55 -26.22 -2.92 0.65
N GLY A 56 -25.44 -2.04 0.03
CA GLY A 56 -25.69 -0.61 -0.01
C GLY A 56 -24.83 0.16 1.00
N PRO A 57 -23.89 1.02 0.53
CA PRO A 57 -23.08 1.81 1.43
C PRO A 57 -23.96 2.83 2.17
N LEU A 58 -23.65 3.07 3.44
CA LEU A 58 -24.18 4.20 4.19
C LEU A 58 -23.57 5.51 3.68
N PRO A 59 -24.19 6.67 4.00
CA PRO A 59 -23.68 7.97 3.56
C PRO A 59 -22.21 8.18 3.91
N GLU A 60 -21.51 8.92 3.05
CA GLU A 60 -20.12 9.31 3.31
C GLU A 60 -20.00 10.07 4.63
N GLY A 61 -18.96 9.78 5.41
CA GLY A 61 -18.76 10.34 6.74
C GLY A 61 -19.46 9.59 7.87
N THR A 62 -20.24 8.54 7.58
CA THR A 62 -20.81 7.68 8.64
C THR A 62 -19.68 7.03 9.46
N GLU A 63 -19.75 7.20 10.78
CA GLU A 63 -18.78 6.64 11.71
C GLU A 63 -18.93 5.12 11.81
N VAL A 64 -17.79 4.41 11.78
CA VAL A 64 -17.74 2.95 11.89
C VAL A 64 -17.63 2.59 13.37
N THR A 65 -18.53 1.74 13.86
CA THR A 65 -18.58 1.37 15.29
C THR A 65 -18.06 -0.04 15.55
N CYS A 66 -17.99 -0.92 14.54
CA CYS A 66 -17.49 -2.29 14.70
C CYS A 66 -15.97 -2.31 15.03
N PRO A 67 -15.55 -2.80 16.21
CA PRO A 67 -14.15 -2.76 16.63
C PRO A 67 -13.21 -3.55 15.72
N ARG A 68 -13.63 -4.73 15.26
CA ARG A 68 -12.83 -5.57 14.35
C ARG A 68 -12.63 -4.91 12.99
N CYS A 69 -13.66 -4.21 12.49
CA CYS A 69 -13.51 -3.42 11.27
C CYS A 69 -12.51 -2.29 11.45
N LEU A 70 -12.52 -1.59 12.59
CA LEU A 70 -11.54 -0.54 12.89
C LEU A 70 -10.12 -1.09 13.01
N GLU A 71 -9.95 -2.25 13.63
CA GLU A 71 -8.67 -2.94 13.77
C GLU A 71 -8.08 -3.35 12.40
N TRP A 72 -8.89 -3.93 11.52
CA TRP A 72 -8.44 -4.43 10.21
C TRP A 72 -8.42 -3.36 9.11
N LYS A 73 -9.02 -2.19 9.36
CA LYS A 73 -9.10 -1.10 8.39
C LYS A 73 -7.73 -0.76 7.78
N PRO A 74 -6.63 -0.58 8.55
CA PRO A 74 -5.34 -0.20 7.98
C PRO A 74 -4.79 -1.25 7.00
N ASP A 75 -4.97 -2.54 7.31
CA ASP A 75 -4.51 -3.62 6.44
C ASP A 75 -5.31 -3.67 5.14
N TYR A 76 -6.64 -3.53 5.22
CA TYR A 76 -7.47 -3.48 4.03
C TYR A 76 -7.20 -2.22 3.19
N GLU A 77 -7.00 -1.05 3.81
CA GLU A 77 -6.62 0.16 3.08
C GLU A 77 -5.28 -0.02 2.33
N ARG A 78 -4.30 -0.71 2.95
CA ARG A 78 -3.05 -1.10 2.28
C ARG A 78 -3.31 -2.02 1.10
N MET A 79 -4.12 -3.08 1.28
CA MET A 79 -4.41 -4.05 0.22
C MET A 79 -5.20 -3.48 -0.96
N LEU A 80 -6.01 -2.44 -0.71
CA LEU A 80 -6.79 -1.76 -1.74
C LEU A 80 -6.04 -0.58 -2.40
N ALA A 81 -4.85 -0.24 -1.90
CA ALA A 81 -4.05 0.84 -2.46
C ALA A 81 -3.60 0.50 -3.90
N PRO A 82 -3.54 1.49 -4.81
CA PRO A 82 -3.05 1.29 -6.17
C PRO A 82 -1.63 0.72 -6.16
N GLY A 83 -1.41 -0.36 -6.91
CA GLY A 83 -0.11 -0.99 -7.06
C GLY A 83 0.28 -1.96 -5.95
N TYR A 84 -0.57 -2.18 -4.93
CA TYR A 84 -0.36 -3.23 -3.94
C TYR A 84 -0.26 -4.60 -4.62
N ARG A 85 0.70 -5.41 -4.20
CA ARG A 85 0.86 -6.80 -4.61
C ARG A 85 0.93 -7.70 -3.38
N PRO A 86 0.38 -8.93 -3.41
CA PRO A 86 0.47 -9.85 -2.28
C PRO A 86 1.91 -10.12 -1.82
N GLU A 87 2.88 -10.05 -2.72
CA GLU A 87 4.31 -10.22 -2.40
C GLU A 87 4.89 -9.09 -1.55
N ASP A 88 4.20 -7.93 -1.45
CA ASP A 88 4.60 -6.84 -0.57
C ASP A 88 4.40 -7.18 0.91
N ASP A 89 3.57 -8.20 1.22
CA ASP A 89 3.34 -8.71 2.57
C ASP A 89 3.98 -10.10 2.80
N ASP A 90 4.57 -10.75 1.78
CA ASP A 90 5.24 -12.04 1.94
C ASP A 90 6.65 -11.87 2.56
N PRO A 91 6.90 -12.37 3.79
CA PRO A 91 8.20 -12.24 4.42
C PRO A 91 9.35 -12.85 3.62
N LYS A 92 9.09 -13.91 2.83
CA LYS A 92 10.11 -14.52 1.97
C LYS A 92 10.44 -13.63 0.78
N ALA A 93 9.42 -13.11 0.10
CA ALA A 93 9.60 -12.18 -1.02
C ALA A 93 10.33 -10.90 -0.58
N LEU A 94 9.96 -10.34 0.58
CA LEU A 94 10.61 -9.17 1.16
C LEU A 94 12.08 -9.42 1.50
N ARG A 95 12.41 -10.56 2.13
CA ARG A 95 13.81 -10.94 2.40
C ARG A 95 14.61 -11.10 1.10
N ALA A 96 14.07 -11.79 0.11
CA ALA A 96 14.74 -11.96 -1.18
C ALA A 96 14.98 -10.61 -1.89
N ARG A 97 14.02 -9.68 -1.81
CA ARG A 97 14.16 -8.33 -2.35
C ARG A 97 15.24 -7.53 -1.60
N LEU A 98 15.28 -7.63 -0.27
CA LEU A 98 16.31 -6.98 0.54
C LEU A 98 17.72 -7.48 0.19
N GLU A 99 17.89 -8.79 0.01
CA GLU A 99 19.19 -9.36 -0.36
C GLU A 99 19.65 -8.89 -1.75
N ARG A 100 18.74 -8.80 -2.73
CA ARG A 100 19.06 -8.22 -4.04
C ARG A 100 19.51 -6.77 -3.92
N ILE A 101 18.76 -5.94 -3.19
CA ILE A 101 19.10 -4.53 -2.98
C ILE A 101 20.45 -4.39 -2.28
N ARG A 102 20.73 -5.23 -1.28
CA ARG A 102 22.05 -5.24 -0.60
C ARG A 102 23.18 -5.57 -1.56
N ALA A 103 23.01 -6.58 -2.43
CA ALA A 103 23.99 -6.92 -3.44
C ALA A 103 24.21 -5.79 -4.46
N GLU A 104 23.13 -5.15 -4.92
CA GLU A 104 23.21 -3.99 -5.83
C GLU A 104 23.95 -2.82 -5.18
N VAL A 105 23.64 -2.49 -3.93
CA VAL A 105 24.33 -1.43 -3.19
C VAL A 105 25.80 -1.76 -2.99
N ALA A 106 26.14 -3.02 -2.65
CA ALA A 106 27.52 -3.45 -2.50
C ALA A 106 28.32 -3.27 -3.81
N MET A 107 27.78 -3.72 -4.95
CA MET A 107 28.41 -3.54 -6.26
C MET A 107 28.62 -2.05 -6.61
N LEU A 108 27.63 -1.20 -6.29
CA LEU A 108 27.76 0.24 -6.51
C LEU A 108 28.85 0.86 -5.64
N CYS A 109 28.94 0.46 -4.36
CA CYS A 109 29.99 0.91 -3.47
C CYS A 109 31.39 0.50 -3.94
N GLU A 110 31.56 -0.74 -4.41
CA GLU A 110 32.80 -1.24 -4.99
C GLU A 110 33.21 -0.42 -6.23
N CYS A 111 32.29 -0.22 -7.18
CA CYS A 111 32.52 0.60 -8.36
C CYS A 111 32.90 2.05 -8.01
N CYS A 112 32.28 2.64 -6.99
CA CYS A 112 32.67 3.96 -6.49
C CYS A 112 34.07 3.97 -5.88
N GLY A 113 34.48 2.90 -5.20
CA GLY A 113 35.84 2.71 -4.68
C GLY A 113 36.87 2.66 -5.80
N ASP A 114 36.65 1.79 -6.78
CA ASP A 114 37.54 1.62 -7.94
C ASP A 114 37.68 2.93 -8.73
N ASN A 115 36.57 3.63 -8.96
CA ASN A 115 36.60 4.93 -9.63
C ASN A 115 37.37 5.98 -8.83
N ARG A 116 37.26 5.99 -7.50
CA ARG A 116 38.02 6.89 -6.64
C ARG A 116 39.53 6.63 -6.76
N GLU A 117 39.94 5.36 -6.72
CA GLU A 117 41.35 4.97 -6.87
C GLU A 117 41.88 5.31 -8.27
N ARG A 118 41.08 5.04 -9.30
CA ARG A 118 41.43 5.37 -10.69
C ARG A 118 41.60 6.87 -10.87
N MET A 119 40.69 7.69 -10.34
CA MET A 119 40.81 9.14 -10.36
C MET A 119 42.01 9.64 -9.58
N ALA A 120 42.31 9.04 -8.41
CA ALA A 120 43.50 9.38 -7.65
C ALA A 120 44.77 9.12 -8.48
N ARG A 121 44.89 7.94 -9.11
CA ARG A 121 46.01 7.60 -10.00
C ARG A 121 46.15 8.57 -11.18
N ILE A 122 45.06 8.88 -11.88
CA ILE A 122 45.09 9.84 -13.00
C ILE A 122 45.58 11.21 -12.52
N LYS A 123 45.13 11.68 -11.34
CA LYS A 123 45.63 12.93 -10.77
C LYS A 123 47.14 12.89 -10.52
N ARG A 124 47.69 11.76 -10.05
CA ARG A 124 49.14 11.58 -9.85
C ARG A 124 49.90 11.63 -11.17
N GLU A 125 49.44 10.88 -12.17
CA GLU A 125 50.06 10.81 -13.50
C GLU A 125 50.08 12.18 -14.22
N LEU A 126 49.04 12.99 -14.00
CA LEU A 126 48.93 14.34 -14.56
C LEU A 126 49.63 15.41 -13.71
N GLY A 127 50.23 15.06 -12.57
CA GLY A 127 50.86 16.03 -11.67
C GLY A 127 49.87 17.00 -11.00
N LEU A 128 48.60 16.61 -10.88
CA LEU A 128 47.50 17.40 -10.31
C LEU A 128 47.28 17.10 -8.82
N GLU A 129 48.30 16.57 -8.13
CA GLU A 129 48.26 16.44 -6.67
C GLU A 129 48.27 17.85 -6.08
N THR A 130 47.09 18.34 -5.68
CA THR A 130 46.99 19.57 -4.90
C THR A 130 47.67 19.35 -3.56
N GLU A 131 48.79 20.02 -3.33
CA GLU A 131 49.34 20.27 -2.00
C GLU A 131 48.20 20.74 -1.09
N GLY A 132 48.09 20.12 0.09
CA GLY A 132 46.97 20.27 1.00
C GLY A 132 46.56 21.72 1.25
N VAL A 133 45.26 21.99 1.08
CA VAL A 133 44.63 23.14 1.71
C VAL A 133 44.72 22.92 3.23
N ARG A 134 45.60 23.69 3.88
CA ARG A 134 45.61 23.88 5.34
C ARG A 134 44.35 24.58 5.80
#